data_AF-A0A1J5FB99-F1
#
_entry.id   AF-A0A1J5FB99-F1
#
_cell.length_a   1.000
_cell.length_b   1.000
_cell.length_c   1.000
_cell.angle_alpha   90.00
_cell.angle_beta   90.00
_cell.angle_gamma   90.00
#
_symmetry.space_group_name_H-M   'P 1'
#
loop_
_entity.id
_entity.type
_entity.pdbx_description
1 polymer ?
#
loop_
_entity_poly.entity_id
_entity_poly.type
_entity_poly.pdbx_seq_one_letter_code
_entity_poly.pdbx_strand_id
1 'polypeptide(L)'
;MAKSNGLNQLVDMMEGWFSKLPSLPKQWVETLVMITPWVALVFGILGVLALLAALGVLTALSPFMLLGAGVGATTGSLMGTGLALVSSVLLLMAFPGTKARKMSGWNLLFWSEAVSAVSAVVSMAFGGVVGAAIGFYILFQIKSHYK
;
A
#
# COMPACT_ATOMS: atom_id res chain seq x y z
N MET A 1 -18.09 17.85 -14.23
CA MET A 1 -17.87 17.48 -12.81
C MET A 1 -18.49 16.10 -12.57
N ALA A 2 -17.76 15.03 -12.84
CA ALA A 2 -18.24 13.66 -12.63
C ALA A 2 -17.04 12.69 -12.60
N LYS A 3 -16.34 12.58 -11.45
CA LYS A 3 -15.32 11.52 -11.26
C LYS A 3 -14.87 11.34 -9.80
N SER A 4 -15.80 11.14 -8.87
CA SER A 4 -15.45 10.69 -7.50
C SER A 4 -16.33 9.57 -6.95
N ASN A 5 -17.27 9.02 -7.74
CA ASN A 5 -18.20 8.01 -7.24
C ASN A 5 -17.49 6.72 -6.78
N GLY A 6 -16.46 6.24 -7.50
CA GLY A 6 -15.84 4.95 -7.20
C GLY A 6 -15.02 4.92 -5.91
N LEU A 7 -14.12 5.90 -5.69
CA LEU A 7 -13.31 5.95 -4.46
C LEU A 7 -14.20 6.14 -3.23
N ASN A 8 -15.12 7.09 -3.28
CA ASN A 8 -15.99 7.38 -2.15
C ASN A 8 -16.88 6.17 -1.82
N GLN A 9 -17.45 5.50 -2.82
CA GLN A 9 -18.22 4.26 -2.61
C GLN A 9 -17.39 3.15 -1.95
N LEU A 10 -16.16 2.93 -2.40
CA LEU A 10 -15.27 1.92 -1.79
C LEU A 10 -14.90 2.29 -0.35
N VAL A 11 -14.56 3.56 -0.11
CA VAL A 11 -14.23 4.07 1.22
C VAL A 11 -15.43 3.93 2.15
N ASP A 12 -16.64 4.31 1.73
CA ASP A 12 -17.85 4.23 2.53
C ASP A 12 -18.22 2.78 2.84
N MET A 13 -18.10 1.88 1.86
CA MET A 13 -18.29 0.45 2.06
C MET A 13 -17.32 -0.09 3.12
N MET A 14 -16.03 0.21 2.98
CA MET A 14 -15.00 -0.26 3.91
C MET A 14 -15.15 0.38 5.30
N GLU A 15 -15.52 1.65 5.38
CA GLU A 15 -15.79 2.35 6.63
C GLU A 15 -16.91 1.67 7.41
N GLY A 16 -17.95 1.16 6.74
CA GLY A 16 -19.00 0.34 7.36
C GLY A 16 -18.50 -0.96 8.02
N TRP A 17 -17.38 -1.51 7.55
CA TRP A 17 -16.73 -2.68 8.16
C TRP A 17 -15.76 -2.27 9.28
N PHE A 18 -14.89 -1.29 9.03
CA PHE A 18 -13.84 -0.89 9.99
C PHE A 18 -14.36 -0.09 11.17
N SER A 19 -15.49 0.62 11.03
CA SER A 19 -16.15 1.33 12.15
C SER A 19 -16.72 0.40 13.22
N LYS A 20 -16.96 -0.88 12.88
CA LYS A 20 -17.41 -1.90 13.85
C LYS A 20 -16.28 -2.43 14.73
N LEU A 21 -15.03 -2.16 14.37
CA LEU A 21 -13.87 -2.58 15.14
C LEU A 21 -13.62 -1.58 16.28
N PRO A 22 -13.04 -2.03 17.42
CA PRO A 22 -12.75 -1.15 18.54
C PRO A 22 -11.93 0.07 18.11
N SER A 23 -12.33 1.27 18.55
CA SER A 23 -11.57 2.49 18.30
C SER A 23 -10.28 2.51 19.11
N LEU A 24 -9.18 2.95 18.50
CA LEU A 24 -7.92 3.14 19.23
C LEU A 24 -8.04 4.31 20.23
N PRO A 25 -7.36 4.26 21.39
CA PRO A 25 -7.31 5.40 22.29
C PRO A 25 -6.72 6.63 21.58
N LYS A 26 -7.22 7.83 21.90
CA LYS A 26 -6.84 9.09 21.22
C LYS A 26 -5.34 9.31 21.11
N GLN A 27 -4.59 9.00 22.17
CA GLN A 27 -3.14 9.12 22.20
C GLN A 27 -2.43 8.29 21.11
N TRP A 28 -2.93 7.08 20.84
CA TRP A 28 -2.40 6.22 19.77
C TRP A 28 -2.73 6.77 18.39
N VAL A 29 -3.96 7.24 18.19
CA VAL A 29 -4.39 7.86 16.92
C VAL A 29 -3.54 9.09 16.62
N GLU A 30 -3.31 9.97 17.59
CA GLU A 30 -2.47 11.16 17.43
C GLU A 30 -1.02 10.79 17.11
N THR A 31 -0.47 9.78 17.79
CA THR A 31 0.87 9.27 17.50
C THR A 31 0.97 8.71 16.09
N LEU A 32 -0.02 7.92 15.67
CA LEU A 32 -0.11 7.36 14.32
C LEU A 32 -0.14 8.48 13.28
N VAL A 33 -1.04 9.46 13.42
CA VAL A 33 -1.13 10.62 12.52
C VAL A 33 0.21 11.37 12.42
N MET A 34 0.95 11.48 13.53
CA MET A 34 2.26 12.13 13.55
C MET A 34 3.33 11.34 12.81
N ILE A 35 3.34 10.01 12.93
CA ILE A 35 4.36 9.15 12.27
C ILE A 35 3.99 8.77 10.84
N THR A 36 2.70 8.77 10.47
CA THR A 36 2.20 8.36 9.15
C THR A 36 2.96 8.98 7.98
N PRO A 37 3.29 10.30 7.96
CA PRO A 37 4.07 10.87 6.86
C PRO A 37 5.45 10.22 6.76
N TRP A 38 6.14 10.03 7.88
CA TRP A 38 7.47 9.42 7.91
C TRP A 38 7.43 7.94 7.53
N VAL A 39 6.40 7.23 7.98
CA VAL A 39 6.13 5.84 7.56
C VAL A 39 5.97 5.80 6.04
N ALA A 40 5.12 6.65 5.46
CA ALA A 40 4.92 6.71 4.01
C ALA A 40 6.22 7.01 3.26
N LEU A 41 7.02 7.96 3.74
CA LEU A 41 8.30 8.29 3.14
C LEU A 41 9.29 7.12 3.19
N VAL A 42 9.50 6.55 4.39
CA VAL A 42 10.48 5.47 4.60
C VAL A 42 10.08 4.22 3.84
N PHE A 43 8.83 3.76 3.97
CA PHE A 43 8.36 2.57 3.26
C PHE A 43 8.26 2.79 1.75
N GLY A 44 7.96 4.01 1.30
CA GLY A 44 8.03 4.36 -0.12
C GLY A 44 9.45 4.24 -0.68
N ILE A 45 10.46 4.77 0.03
CA ILE A 45 11.87 4.67 -0.39
C ILE A 45 12.34 3.21 -0.34
N LEU A 46 12.08 2.51 0.77
CA LEU A 46 12.46 1.10 0.92
C LEU A 46 11.81 0.22 -0.14
N GLY A 47 10.54 0.48 -0.48
CA GLY A 47 9.83 -0.22 -1.54
C GLY A 47 10.52 -0.05 -2.89
N VAL A 48 10.85 1.19 -3.27
CA VAL A 48 11.59 1.45 -4.52
C VAL A 48 12.96 0.77 -4.52
N LEU A 49 13.74 0.88 -3.43
CA LEU A 49 15.06 0.25 -3.33
C LEU A 49 14.98 -1.28 -3.39
N ALA A 50 14.02 -1.88 -2.69
CA ALA A 50 13.79 -3.32 -2.71
C ALA A 50 13.45 -3.80 -4.12
N LEU A 51 12.66 -3.03 -4.88
CA LEU A 51 12.34 -3.34 -6.26
C LEU A 51 13.56 -3.25 -7.18
N LEU A 52 14.39 -2.22 -7.03
CA LEU A 52 15.63 -2.11 -7.79
C LEU A 52 16.59 -3.27 -7.50
N ALA A 53 16.72 -3.66 -6.23
CA ALA A 53 17.51 -4.82 -5.83
C ALA A 53 16.93 -6.12 -6.41
N ALA A 54 15.61 -6.32 -6.32
CA ALA A 54 14.93 -7.49 -6.87
C ALA A 54 15.13 -7.57 -8.40
N LEU A 55 14.98 -6.47 -9.13
CA LEU A 55 15.24 -6.40 -10.57
C LEU A 55 16.71 -6.69 -10.91
N GLY A 56 17.66 -6.18 -10.12
CA GLY A 56 19.08 -6.49 -10.29
C GLY A 56 19.38 -7.99 -10.11
N VAL A 57 18.79 -8.62 -9.10
CA VAL A 57 18.92 -10.06 -8.87
C VAL A 57 18.24 -10.86 -9.98
N LEU A 58 17.02 -10.49 -10.39
CA LEU A 58 16.28 -11.12 -11.48
C LEU A 58 17.06 -11.05 -12.81
N THR A 59 17.66 -9.92 -13.13
CA THR A 59 18.45 -9.77 -14.36
C THR A 59 19.73 -10.61 -14.31
N ALA A 60 20.46 -10.59 -13.19
CA ALA A 60 21.68 -11.38 -12.99
C ALA A 60 21.43 -12.89 -13.04
N LEU A 61 20.29 -13.36 -12.51
CA LEU A 61 19.94 -14.79 -12.46
C LEU A 61 19.10 -15.26 -13.66
N SER A 62 18.70 -14.36 -14.56
CA SER A 62 17.81 -14.66 -15.68
C SER A 62 18.25 -15.83 -16.56
N PRO A 63 19.54 -16.04 -16.91
CA PRO A 63 19.94 -17.18 -17.74
C PRO A 63 19.70 -18.53 -17.04
N PHE A 64 19.87 -18.58 -15.72
CA PHE A 64 19.66 -19.79 -14.92
C PHE A 64 18.18 -20.07 -14.68
N MET A 65 17.36 -19.02 -14.52
CA MET A 65 15.91 -19.15 -14.34
C MET A 65 15.21 -19.68 -15.60
N LEU A 66 15.66 -19.29 -16.79
CA LEU A 66 15.14 -19.79 -18.07
C LEU A 66 15.40 -21.28 -18.28
N LEU A 67 16.48 -21.82 -17.71
CA LEU A 67 16.85 -23.23 -17.81
C LEU A 67 16.11 -24.15 -16.82
N GLY A 68 15.63 -23.61 -15.68
CA GLY A 68 15.07 -24.42 -14.59
C GLY A 68 13.59 -24.19 -14.23
N ALA A 69 13.04 -23.00 -14.46
CA ALA A 69 11.71 -22.62 -13.93
C ALA A 69 10.64 -22.35 -15.01
N GLY A 70 11.05 -22.28 -16.28
CA GLY A 70 10.16 -21.96 -17.40
C GLY A 70 9.66 -20.51 -17.42
N VAL A 71 9.10 -20.08 -18.56
CA VAL A 71 8.67 -18.69 -18.79
C VAL A 71 7.56 -18.23 -17.83
N GLY A 72 6.75 -19.15 -17.31
CA GLY A 72 5.66 -18.84 -16.36
C GLY A 72 6.14 -18.28 -15.01
N ALA A 73 7.29 -18.73 -14.51
CA ALA A 73 7.86 -18.21 -13.26
C ALA A 73 8.33 -16.75 -13.41
N THR A 74 8.74 -16.35 -14.61
CA THR A 74 9.23 -14.99 -14.90
C THR A 74 8.13 -13.95 -15.13
N THR A 75 6.95 -14.36 -15.60
CA THR A 75 5.84 -13.42 -15.90
C THR A 75 5.03 -13.05 -14.66
N GLY A 76 4.78 -14.00 -13.75
CA GLY A 76 4.15 -13.72 -12.45
C GLY A 76 4.95 -12.76 -11.58
N SER A 77 6.29 -12.86 -11.61
CA SER A 77 7.18 -11.95 -10.88
C SER A 77 7.15 -10.51 -11.41
N LEU A 78 6.96 -10.30 -12.72
CA LEU A 78 6.91 -8.96 -13.30
C LEU A 78 5.64 -8.20 -12.92
N MET A 79 4.49 -8.88 -12.89
CA MET A 79 3.22 -8.25 -12.49
C MET A 79 3.22 -7.84 -11.02
N GLY A 80 3.71 -8.71 -10.12
CA GLY A 80 3.85 -8.39 -8.70
C GLY A 80 4.82 -7.23 -8.45
N THR A 81 5.94 -7.18 -9.18
CA THR A 81 6.92 -6.08 -9.12
C THR A 81 6.30 -4.76 -9.57
N GLY A 82 5.47 -4.76 -10.63
CA GLY A 82 4.77 -3.58 -11.10
C GLY A 82 3.77 -3.02 -10.08
N LEU A 83 2.96 -3.88 -9.46
CA LEU A 83 2.02 -3.46 -8.40
C LEU A 83 2.74 -2.91 -7.17
N ALA A 84 3.83 -3.57 -6.75
CA ALA A 84 4.66 -3.09 -5.65
C ALA A 84 5.31 -1.72 -5.95
N LEU A 85 5.72 -1.47 -7.21
CA LEU A 85 6.24 -0.17 -7.64
C LEU A 85 5.17 0.91 -7.53
N VAL A 86 3.97 0.64 -8.06
CA VAL A 86 2.84 1.57 -7.97
C VAL A 86 2.53 1.91 -6.52
N SER A 87 2.44 0.90 -5.64
CA SER A 87 2.22 1.13 -4.21
C SER A 87 3.31 2.00 -3.57
N SER A 88 4.58 1.70 -3.86
CA SER A 88 5.72 2.45 -3.32
C SER A 88 5.71 3.92 -3.77
N VAL A 89 5.41 4.17 -5.05
CA VAL A 89 5.29 5.53 -5.59
C VAL A 89 4.12 6.28 -4.96
N LEU A 90 2.98 5.61 -4.75
CA LEU A 90 1.83 6.19 -4.04
C LEU A 90 2.18 6.60 -2.61
N LEU A 91 2.95 5.79 -1.87
CA LEU A 91 3.44 6.16 -0.52
C LEU A 91 4.32 7.41 -0.55
N LEU A 92 5.25 7.49 -1.51
CA LEU A 92 6.11 8.68 -1.67
C LEU A 92 5.28 9.93 -1.99
N MET A 93 4.29 9.82 -2.87
CA MET A 93 3.38 10.91 -3.20
C MET A 93 2.44 11.27 -2.04
N ALA A 94 2.13 10.32 -1.15
CA ALA A 94 1.32 10.56 0.03
C ALA A 94 2.05 11.42 1.07
N PHE A 95 3.39 11.41 1.12
CA PHE A 95 4.18 12.16 2.11
C PHE A 95 3.80 13.66 2.24
N PRO A 96 3.82 14.48 1.17
CA PRO A 96 3.48 15.91 1.29
C PRO A 96 2.03 16.13 1.75
N GLY A 97 1.09 15.32 1.27
CA GLY A 97 -0.33 15.43 1.64
C GLY A 97 -0.59 15.00 3.08
N THR A 98 0.04 13.91 3.52
CA THR A 98 -0.12 13.38 4.87
C THR A 98 0.53 14.27 5.91
N LYS A 99 1.71 14.85 5.59
CA LYS A 99 2.37 15.86 6.43
C LYS A 99 1.51 17.12 6.60
N ALA A 100 0.82 17.53 5.53
CA ALA A 100 -0.09 18.66 5.56
C ALA A 100 -1.50 18.31 6.09
N ARG A 101 -1.73 17.08 6.54
CA ARG A 101 -3.04 16.57 7.01
C ARG A 101 -4.18 16.79 6.00
N LYS A 102 -3.87 16.63 4.71
CA LYS A 102 -4.85 16.76 3.63
C LYS A 102 -5.50 15.42 3.31
N MET A 103 -6.79 15.43 3.01
CA MET A 103 -7.52 14.25 2.53
C MET A 103 -6.91 13.68 1.25
N SER A 104 -6.30 14.51 0.39
CA SER A 104 -5.57 14.02 -0.78
C SER A 104 -4.41 13.10 -0.43
N GLY A 105 -3.71 13.33 0.69
CA GLY A 105 -2.64 12.45 1.16
C GLY A 105 -3.19 11.13 1.70
N TRP A 106 -4.28 11.19 2.48
CA TRP A 106 -4.95 9.98 2.97
C TRP A 106 -5.50 9.10 1.83
N ASN A 107 -6.07 9.72 0.79
CA ASN A 107 -6.53 9.00 -0.40
C ASN A 107 -5.39 8.25 -1.11
N LEU A 108 -4.18 8.82 -1.15
CA LEU A 108 -3.01 8.15 -1.72
C LEU A 108 -2.54 6.97 -0.87
N LEU A 109 -2.59 7.09 0.46
CA LEU A 109 -2.34 5.96 1.36
C LEU A 109 -3.35 4.83 1.13
N PHE A 110 -4.64 5.18 1.02
CA PHE A 110 -5.70 4.21 0.73
C PHE A 110 -5.43 3.45 -0.58
N TRP A 111 -5.06 4.15 -1.64
CA TRP A 111 -4.73 3.51 -2.92
C TRP A 111 -3.46 2.66 -2.85
N SER A 112 -2.43 3.12 -2.14
CA SER A 112 -1.22 2.31 -1.91
C SER A 112 -1.57 1.00 -1.20
N GLU A 113 -2.38 1.08 -0.14
CA GLU A 113 -2.80 -0.08 0.63
C GLU A 113 -3.67 -1.02 -0.21
N ALA A 114 -4.60 -0.48 -1.00
CA ALA A 114 -5.45 -1.26 -1.91
C ALA A 114 -4.63 -2.00 -2.98
N VAL A 115 -3.65 -1.34 -3.60
CA VAL A 115 -2.76 -1.99 -4.57
C VAL A 115 -1.94 -3.09 -3.90
N SER A 116 -1.46 -2.85 -2.67
CA SER A 116 -0.70 -3.84 -1.90
C SER A 116 -1.55 -5.05 -1.52
N ALA A 117 -2.80 -4.81 -1.10
CA ALA A 117 -3.77 -5.87 -0.79
C ALA A 117 -4.07 -6.75 -2.00
N VAL A 118 -4.33 -6.13 -3.16
CA VAL A 118 -4.56 -6.86 -4.42
C VAL A 118 -3.32 -7.69 -4.79
N SER A 119 -2.13 -7.11 -4.67
CA SER A 119 -0.87 -7.83 -4.92
C SER A 119 -0.72 -9.05 -4.01
N ALA A 120 -1.03 -8.90 -2.71
CA ALA A 120 -0.96 -10.00 -1.75
C ALA A 120 -1.97 -11.12 -2.07
N VAL A 121 -3.19 -10.77 -2.47
CA VAL A 121 -4.22 -11.76 -2.86
C VAL A 121 -3.80 -12.52 -4.13
N VAL A 122 -3.35 -11.81 -5.16
CA VAL A 122 -2.90 -12.41 -6.43
C VAL A 122 -1.69 -13.32 -6.21
N SER A 123 -0.82 -12.94 -5.28
CA SER A 123 0.37 -13.73 -4.92
C SER A 123 0.09 -14.85 -3.90
N MET A 124 -1.17 -15.01 -3.46
CA MET A 124 -1.57 -15.93 -2.39
C MET A 124 -0.73 -15.77 -1.10
N ALA A 125 -0.28 -14.54 -0.83
CA ALA A 125 0.58 -14.22 0.29
C ALA A 125 -0.27 -13.93 1.54
N PHE A 126 -0.61 -14.97 2.30
CA PHE A 126 -1.47 -14.86 3.48
C PHE A 126 -1.03 -13.77 4.47
N GLY A 127 0.27 -13.70 4.77
CA GLY A 127 0.83 -12.66 5.64
C GLY A 127 0.63 -11.24 5.08
N GLY A 128 0.70 -11.07 3.75
CA GLY A 128 0.43 -9.79 3.10
C GLY A 128 -1.04 -9.39 3.16
N VAL A 129 -1.97 -10.36 3.04
CA VAL A 129 -3.41 -10.11 3.17
C VAL A 129 -3.77 -9.67 4.60
N VAL A 130 -3.21 -10.34 5.60
CA VAL A 130 -3.41 -9.97 7.01
C VAL A 130 -2.80 -8.60 7.30
N GLY A 131 -1.58 -8.35 6.82
CA GLY A 131 -0.93 -7.03 6.92
C GLY A 131 -1.80 -5.93 6.31
N ALA A 132 -2.38 -6.19 5.14
CA ALA A 132 -3.26 -5.25 4.46
C ALA A 132 -4.52 -4.91 5.27
N ALA A 133 -5.15 -5.92 5.89
CA ALA A 133 -6.31 -5.71 6.73
C ALA A 133 -5.99 -4.82 7.95
N ILE A 134 -4.81 -5.02 8.56
CA ILE A 134 -4.34 -4.19 9.68
C ILE A 134 -4.04 -2.76 9.19
N GLY A 135 -3.37 -2.62 8.04
CA GLY A 135 -3.07 -1.31 7.45
C GLY A 135 -4.33 -0.51 7.16
N PHE A 136 -5.34 -1.13 6.56
CA PHE A 136 -6.65 -0.50 6.36
C PHE A 136 -7.31 -0.10 7.68
N TYR A 137 -7.32 -0.97 8.68
CA TYR A 137 -7.88 -0.62 9.99
C TYR A 137 -7.21 0.65 10.55
N ILE A 138 -5.88 0.71 10.55
CA ILE A 138 -5.13 1.89 10.99
C ILE A 138 -5.50 3.13 10.17
N LEU A 139 -5.59 3.01 8.84
CA LEU A 139 -5.96 4.11 7.96
C LEU A 139 -7.33 4.69 8.29
N PHE A 140 -8.32 3.84 8.54
CA PHE A 140 -9.67 4.29 8.92
C PHE A 140 -9.71 4.94 10.30
N GLN A 141 -8.90 4.48 11.26
CA GLN A 141 -8.79 5.11 12.58
C GLN A 141 -8.23 6.54 12.50
N ILE A 142 -7.27 6.79 11.61
CA ILE A 142 -6.65 8.12 11.47
C ILE A 142 -7.36 9.04 10.47
N LYS A 143 -8.31 8.53 9.67
CA LYS A 143 -9.00 9.27 8.59
C LYS A 143 -9.57 10.62 9.06
N SER A 144 -10.18 10.65 10.25
CA SER A 144 -10.81 11.85 10.83
C SER A 144 -9.85 13.03 11.06
N HIS A 145 -8.53 12.79 11.08
CA HIS A 145 -7.51 13.82 11.24
C HIS A 145 -7.07 14.48 9.92
N TYR A 146 -7.55 13.98 8.77
CA TYR A 146 -7.26 14.53 7.44
C TYR A 146 -8.46 15.33 6.93
N LYS A 147 -8.21 16.51 6.35
CA LYS A 147 -9.23 17.45 5.85
C LYS A 147 -9.06 17.80 4.38
#